data_AF-A0A519W075-F1
#
_entry.id   AF-A0A519W075-F1
#
_cell.length_a   1.000
_cell.length_b   1.000
_cell.length_c   1.000
_cell.angle_alpha   90.00
_cell.angle_beta   90.00
_cell.angle_gamma   90.00
#
_symmetry.space_group_name_H-M   'P 1'
#
loop_
_entity.id
_entity.type
_entity.pdbx_description
1 polymer ?
#
loop_
_entity_poly.entity_id
_entity_poly.type
_entity_poly.pdbx_seq_one_letter_code
_entity_poly.pdbx_strand_id
1 'polypeptide(L)'
;MKKLIFSFYLFSLSIAFSSAQERNDIVKQSATYEWPKDPLVKEKLEQWQDKKFGMIIHWGLYAVPGIIESWSICSEDWIERDSTIAYEDYKKRYWDFSKKFNPTKFNPEKWSAAGKAAGMKYLVFTTKHHDGFAMFDTKQSDFSIAKGPFANNPKADVAKYVFDAFRKDGFMIGAYFSKPDWHSQYYWWQKYATADRNNNYDIKKYPWRWNKFKDFTYNQIGELMNNYGSVDILWLDGGWVRPLETVNEEVLSWGANIPKWSQDIDMPKIAAMARKAQPGLLMVDRTVHGPYENYQTPEQRIPEKQLDYPWESCMTLGGAWGFVPNDQYKSSTEVVHKLVEIVAKGGSLLLGVGPKPDGTLPDDVTKQLNEIGKWTSKNGKAIYGTRITKDYHDRQTWFTQSKDSKKRFAIHCLAEQTIPDMVKWKGNAPKKGTDIILLSTGNKVKWKSVDGETCVSIPKVDRTAALAFEFTAQ
;
A
#
# COMPACT_ATOMS: atom_id res chain seq x y z
N MET A 1 56.39 12.45 -39.49
CA MET A 1 55.10 11.77 -39.21
C MET A 1 55.07 11.33 -37.75
N LYS A 2 54.55 12.18 -36.85
CA LYS A 2 54.35 11.87 -35.43
C LYS A 2 52.85 11.66 -35.21
N LYS A 3 52.43 10.45 -34.84
CA LYS A 3 51.03 10.14 -34.51
C LYS A 3 50.75 10.61 -33.08
N LEU A 4 49.86 11.60 -32.93
CA LEU A 4 49.25 11.95 -31.65
C LEU A 4 48.17 10.91 -31.31
N ILE A 5 48.29 10.33 -30.13
CA ILE A 5 47.24 9.50 -29.51
C ILE A 5 46.35 10.45 -28.72
N PHE A 6 45.11 10.65 -29.18
CA PHE A 6 44.07 11.34 -28.41
C PHE A 6 43.43 10.34 -27.45
N SER A 7 43.74 10.47 -26.16
CA SER A 7 43.00 9.80 -25.09
C SER A 7 41.68 10.54 -24.86
N PHE A 8 40.56 9.89 -25.20
CA PHE A 8 39.23 10.32 -24.80
C PHE A 8 39.06 10.06 -23.30
N TYR A 9 39.09 11.11 -22.49
CA TYR A 9 38.56 11.07 -21.13
C TYR A 9 37.03 11.01 -21.23
N LEU A 10 36.45 9.83 -20.97
CA LEU A 10 35.03 9.70 -20.67
C LEU A 10 34.77 10.42 -19.34
N PHE A 11 34.20 11.62 -19.41
CA PHE A 11 33.53 12.23 -18.27
C PHE A 11 32.26 11.41 -17.99
N SER A 12 32.33 10.53 -17.00
CA SER A 12 31.15 9.92 -16.40
C SER A 12 30.37 11.03 -15.70
N LEU A 13 29.34 11.54 -16.36
CA LEU A 13 28.38 12.45 -15.77
C LEU A 13 27.57 11.65 -14.73
N SER A 14 28.01 11.68 -13.49
CA SER A 14 27.27 11.18 -12.34
C SER A 14 26.02 12.05 -12.21
N ILE A 15 24.90 11.62 -12.81
CA ILE A 15 23.60 12.19 -12.51
C ILE A 15 23.33 11.85 -11.04
N ALA A 16 23.50 12.86 -10.18
CA ALA A 16 23.07 12.79 -8.80
C ALA A 16 21.55 12.57 -8.83
N PHE A 17 21.12 11.34 -8.55
CA PHE A 17 19.73 11.09 -8.20
C PHE A 17 19.48 11.85 -6.91
N SER A 18 18.78 12.97 -7.02
CA SER A 18 18.18 13.63 -5.88
C SER A 18 17.43 12.56 -5.09
N SER A 19 17.82 12.43 -3.82
CA SER A 19 17.06 11.72 -2.81
C SER A 19 15.58 12.03 -3.03
N ALA A 20 14.74 11.00 -3.14
CA ALA A 20 13.31 11.14 -2.96
C ALA A 20 13.11 11.75 -1.57
N GLN A 21 13.05 13.08 -1.53
CA GLN A 21 12.63 13.86 -0.38
C GLN A 21 11.31 13.24 0.04
N GLU A 22 11.18 12.87 1.32
CA GLU A 22 9.90 12.44 1.90
C GLU A 22 8.84 13.42 1.40
N ARG A 23 8.07 12.98 0.40
CA ARG A 23 6.99 13.79 -0.11
C ARG A 23 6.01 13.81 1.03
N ASN A 24 5.80 15.00 1.59
CA ASN A 24 4.62 15.30 2.37
C ASN A 24 3.46 15.16 1.41
N ASP A 25 3.09 13.91 1.08
CA ASP A 25 1.86 13.64 0.39
C ASP A 25 0.76 14.32 1.22
N ILE A 26 0.05 15.20 0.52
CA ILE A 26 -0.88 16.25 0.96
C ILE A 26 -2.16 15.63 1.56
N VAL A 27 -2.03 14.53 2.29
CA VAL A 27 -3.14 13.74 2.77
C VAL A 27 -2.80 13.25 4.16
N LYS A 28 -3.19 14.04 5.17
CA LYS A 28 -3.13 13.59 6.55
C LYS A 28 -4.23 12.55 6.78
N GLN A 29 -4.02 11.69 7.75
CA GLN A 29 -5.05 10.77 8.25
C GLN A 29 -6.27 11.57 8.73
N SER A 30 -7.47 11.09 8.42
CA SER A 30 -8.74 11.66 8.88
C SER A 30 -8.83 11.76 10.41
N ALA A 31 -9.26 12.91 10.94
CA ALA A 31 -9.32 13.14 12.39
C ALA A 31 -10.45 12.39 13.09
N THR A 32 -11.44 11.91 12.34
CA THR A 32 -12.61 11.17 12.87
C THR A 32 -12.79 9.84 12.17
N TYR A 33 -13.32 8.85 12.89
CA TYR A 33 -13.59 7.51 12.36
C TYR A 33 -15.04 7.09 12.66
N GLU A 34 -15.76 6.64 11.62
CA GLU A 34 -17.10 6.06 11.73
C GLU A 34 -17.03 4.54 11.59
N TRP A 35 -17.36 3.81 12.66
CA TRP A 35 -17.46 2.35 12.59
C TRP A 35 -18.55 1.92 11.60
N PRO A 36 -18.30 0.92 10.73
CA PRO A 36 -19.31 0.45 9.78
C PRO A 36 -20.54 -0.08 10.53
N LYS A 37 -21.74 0.21 10.03
CA LYS A 37 -23.00 -0.21 10.66
C LYS A 37 -23.41 -1.62 10.28
N ASP A 38 -23.06 -2.05 9.06
CA ASP A 38 -23.35 -3.38 8.51
C ASP A 38 -22.57 -4.48 9.28
N PRO A 39 -23.26 -5.45 9.91
CA PRO A 39 -22.62 -6.57 10.60
C PRO A 39 -21.62 -7.39 9.75
N LEU A 40 -21.89 -7.60 8.45
CA LEU A 40 -20.98 -8.36 7.60
C LEU A 40 -19.69 -7.59 7.33
N VAL A 41 -19.78 -6.26 7.24
CA VAL A 41 -18.60 -5.40 7.11
C VAL A 41 -17.80 -5.40 8.41
N LYS A 42 -18.46 -5.35 9.58
CA LYS A 42 -17.79 -5.49 10.88
C LYS A 42 -17.05 -6.83 11.00
N GLU A 43 -17.67 -7.93 10.60
CA GLU A 43 -17.05 -9.25 10.62
C GLU A 43 -15.84 -9.31 9.68
N LYS A 44 -15.97 -8.82 8.44
CA LYS A 44 -14.86 -8.77 7.48
C LYS A 44 -13.72 -7.90 7.99
N LEU A 45 -14.03 -6.78 8.66
CA LEU A 45 -13.05 -5.86 9.24
C LEU A 45 -12.29 -6.52 10.40
N GLU A 46 -12.98 -7.29 11.24
CA GLU A 46 -12.36 -8.10 12.30
C GLU A 46 -11.44 -9.20 11.74
N GLN A 47 -11.83 -9.84 10.62
CA GLN A 47 -10.98 -10.80 9.90
C GLN A 47 -9.76 -10.13 9.26
N TRP A 48 -9.93 -8.95 8.66
CA TRP A 48 -8.84 -8.15 8.07
C TRP A 48 -7.84 -7.70 9.13
N GLN A 49 -8.32 -7.29 10.31
CA GLN A 49 -7.46 -6.94 11.44
C GLN A 49 -6.58 -8.09 11.93
N ASP A 50 -6.84 -9.35 11.56
CA ASP A 50 -5.95 -10.47 11.86
C ASP A 50 -4.81 -10.64 10.86
N LYS A 51 -4.95 -10.05 9.66
CA LYS A 51 -4.03 -10.22 8.54
C LYS A 51 -2.74 -9.44 8.75
N LYS A 52 -2.81 -8.23 9.32
CA LYS A 52 -1.70 -7.33 9.75
C LYS A 52 -0.67 -6.90 8.71
N PHE A 53 -0.40 -7.71 7.70
CA PHE A 53 0.67 -7.47 6.73
C PHE A 53 0.19 -7.84 5.33
N GLY A 54 0.19 -6.86 4.42
CA GLY A 54 -0.29 -6.98 3.06
C GLY A 54 0.71 -6.47 2.04
N MET A 55 0.38 -6.72 0.78
CA MET A 55 1.14 -6.29 -0.39
C MET A 55 0.29 -5.31 -1.19
N ILE A 56 0.81 -4.13 -1.53
CA ILE A 56 0.23 -3.29 -2.58
C ILE A 56 1.12 -3.31 -3.81
N ILE A 57 0.53 -3.53 -4.97
CA ILE A 57 1.26 -3.59 -6.24
C ILE A 57 0.81 -2.41 -7.09
N HIS A 58 1.73 -1.49 -7.36
CA HIS A 58 1.53 -0.41 -8.32
C HIS A 58 2.18 -0.79 -9.66
N TRP A 59 1.35 -1.09 -10.64
CA TRP A 59 1.80 -1.47 -11.98
C TRP A 59 0.89 -0.90 -13.05
N GLY A 60 1.47 -0.20 -14.03
CA GLY A 60 0.77 0.54 -15.07
C GLY A 60 1.74 1.13 -16.08
N LEU A 61 1.29 2.10 -16.88
CA LEU A 61 2.09 2.68 -17.97
C LEU A 61 3.42 3.28 -17.51
N TYR A 62 3.43 3.87 -16.31
CA TYR A 62 4.62 4.45 -15.67
C TYR A 62 5.77 3.45 -15.47
N ALA A 63 5.52 2.14 -15.46
CA ALA A 63 6.58 1.13 -15.41
C ALA A 63 7.40 1.09 -16.72
N VAL A 64 6.83 1.46 -17.87
CA VAL A 64 7.51 1.45 -19.17
C VAL A 64 8.69 2.42 -19.21
N PRO A 65 8.54 3.71 -18.88
CA PRO A 65 9.66 4.63 -18.74
C PRO A 65 10.41 4.49 -17.42
N GLY A 66 9.86 3.77 -16.44
CA GLY A 66 10.47 3.62 -15.11
C GLY A 66 10.41 4.90 -14.27
N ILE A 67 9.23 5.52 -14.19
CA ILE A 67 9.01 6.78 -13.47
C ILE A 67 7.88 6.64 -12.44
N ILE A 68 7.73 7.67 -11.61
CA ILE A 68 6.70 7.76 -10.57
C ILE A 68 5.29 7.75 -11.19
N GLU A 69 4.32 7.25 -10.42
CA GLU A 69 3.02 6.77 -10.89
C GLU A 69 2.13 7.91 -11.39
N SER A 70 2.11 8.13 -12.71
CA SER A 70 1.23 9.08 -13.43
C SER A 70 1.33 10.56 -13.05
N TRP A 71 1.90 10.93 -11.92
CA TRP A 71 1.93 12.31 -11.44
C TRP A 71 2.56 13.26 -12.45
N SER A 72 3.53 12.81 -13.23
CA SER A 72 4.19 13.64 -14.25
C SER A 72 3.25 14.21 -15.31
N ILE A 73 2.03 13.70 -15.48
CA ILE A 73 1.01 14.29 -16.37
C ILE A 73 0.10 15.33 -15.70
N CYS A 74 0.20 15.56 -14.40
CA CYS A 74 -0.57 16.56 -13.65
C CYS A 74 0.18 17.91 -13.57
N SER A 75 -0.47 19.04 -13.80
CA SER A 75 0.19 20.36 -13.90
C SER A 75 0.34 21.08 -12.55
N GLU A 76 1.11 20.54 -11.61
CA GLU A 76 1.37 21.18 -10.31
C GLU A 76 2.87 21.41 -10.05
N ASP A 77 3.20 22.48 -9.31
CA ASP A 77 4.58 22.99 -9.18
C ASP A 77 5.57 22.02 -8.52
N TRP A 78 5.08 21.11 -7.69
CA TRP A 78 5.91 20.08 -7.02
C TRP A 78 6.24 18.89 -7.94
N ILE A 79 5.69 18.85 -9.16
CA ILE A 79 5.82 17.72 -10.09
C ILE A 79 6.89 18.03 -11.12
N GLU A 80 8.00 17.30 -11.05
CA GLU A 80 9.04 17.36 -12.05
C GLU A 80 8.69 16.54 -13.31
N ARG A 81 9.02 17.10 -14.49
CA ARG A 81 8.97 16.43 -15.79
C ARG A 81 9.97 17.06 -16.75
N ASP A 82 10.15 16.45 -17.91
CA ASP A 82 11.00 16.97 -18.99
C ASP A 82 10.51 18.35 -19.45
N SER A 83 11.27 19.41 -19.11
CA SER A 83 10.95 20.80 -19.44
C SER A 83 11.25 21.19 -20.89
N THR A 84 11.83 20.29 -21.68
CA THR A 84 12.12 20.51 -23.10
C THR A 84 10.94 20.15 -24.01
N ILE A 85 9.88 19.57 -23.44
CA ILE A 85 8.69 19.11 -24.16
C ILE A 85 7.49 19.93 -23.72
N ALA A 86 6.69 20.42 -24.68
CA ALA A 86 5.43 21.08 -24.36
C ALA A 86 4.50 20.15 -23.56
N TYR A 87 3.78 20.68 -22.59
CA TYR A 87 3.01 19.86 -21.63
C TYR A 87 2.01 18.90 -22.30
N GLU A 88 1.27 19.36 -23.32
CA GLU A 88 0.32 18.51 -24.05
C GLU A 88 1.02 17.39 -24.83
N ASP A 89 2.20 17.67 -25.42
CA ASP A 89 3.02 16.66 -26.08
C ASP A 89 3.60 15.65 -25.09
N TYR A 90 3.97 16.10 -23.89
CA TYR A 90 4.40 15.23 -22.80
C TYR A 90 3.27 14.29 -22.37
N LYS A 91 2.05 14.80 -22.13
CA LYS A 91 0.88 13.97 -21.79
C LYS A 91 0.57 12.95 -22.88
N LYS A 92 0.57 13.39 -24.14
CA LYS A 92 0.36 12.48 -25.27
C LYS A 92 1.44 11.40 -25.32
N ARG A 93 2.72 11.76 -25.16
CA ARG A 93 3.85 10.82 -25.11
C ARG A 93 3.71 9.83 -23.94
N TYR A 94 3.24 10.29 -22.78
CA TYR A 94 2.99 9.44 -21.64
C TYR A 94 1.91 8.39 -21.96
N TRP A 95 0.75 8.80 -22.46
CA TRP A 95 -0.30 7.84 -22.81
C TRP A 95 0.09 6.94 -23.99
N ASP A 96 0.97 7.40 -24.89
CA ASP A 96 1.55 6.57 -25.96
C ASP A 96 2.44 5.41 -25.41
N PHE A 97 2.80 5.38 -24.12
CA PHE A 97 3.39 4.19 -23.50
C PHE A 97 2.44 2.97 -23.52
N SER A 98 1.12 3.19 -23.60
CA SER A 98 0.14 2.10 -23.82
C SER A 98 0.42 1.29 -25.09
N LYS A 99 1.00 1.93 -26.12
CA LYS A 99 1.39 1.28 -27.39
C LYS A 99 2.70 0.48 -27.29
N LYS A 100 3.40 0.58 -26.15
CA LYS A 100 4.68 -0.11 -25.89
C LYS A 100 4.58 -1.13 -24.77
N PHE A 101 3.57 -1.02 -23.92
CA PHE A 101 3.47 -1.87 -22.73
C PHE A 101 3.10 -3.31 -23.12
N ASN A 102 4.10 -4.20 -23.07
CA ASN A 102 3.98 -5.60 -23.46
C ASN A 102 4.75 -6.51 -22.48
N PRO A 103 4.15 -6.88 -21.34
CA PRO A 103 4.84 -7.62 -20.28
C PRO A 103 4.97 -9.12 -20.61
N THR A 104 5.88 -9.44 -21.53
CA THR A 104 6.08 -10.80 -22.07
C THR A 104 6.52 -11.85 -21.03
N LYS A 105 7.00 -11.43 -19.85
CA LYS A 105 7.38 -12.32 -18.74
C LYS A 105 6.39 -12.27 -17.57
N PHE A 106 5.20 -11.70 -17.78
CA PHE A 106 4.16 -11.63 -16.76
C PHE A 106 3.80 -13.02 -16.21
N ASN A 107 4.02 -13.18 -14.91
CA ASN A 107 3.73 -14.41 -14.17
C ASN A 107 3.28 -14.02 -12.75
N PRO A 108 1.96 -13.83 -12.54
CA PRO A 108 1.44 -13.40 -11.24
C PRO A 108 1.65 -14.43 -10.13
N GLU A 109 1.84 -15.71 -10.47
CA GLU A 109 2.16 -16.76 -9.50
C GLU A 109 3.54 -16.54 -8.85
N LYS A 110 4.50 -15.94 -9.56
CA LYS A 110 5.77 -15.52 -8.94
C LYS A 110 5.59 -14.37 -7.95
N TRP A 111 4.64 -13.47 -8.21
CA TRP A 111 4.36 -12.34 -7.32
C TRP A 111 3.65 -12.83 -6.05
N SER A 112 2.64 -13.69 -6.19
CA SER A 112 1.92 -14.27 -5.05
C SER A 112 2.86 -15.13 -4.19
N ALA A 113 3.74 -15.92 -4.81
CA ALA A 113 4.75 -16.70 -4.09
C ALA A 113 5.71 -15.82 -3.29
N ALA A 114 6.17 -14.70 -3.84
CA ALA A 114 7.04 -13.76 -3.14
C ALA A 114 6.34 -13.11 -1.93
N GLY A 115 5.11 -12.63 -2.11
CA GLY A 115 4.30 -12.07 -1.01
C GLY A 115 4.01 -13.12 0.08
N LYS A 116 3.69 -14.36 -0.31
CA LYS A 116 3.42 -15.46 0.61
C LYS A 116 4.66 -15.83 1.41
N ALA A 117 5.82 -15.92 0.75
CA ALA A 117 7.10 -16.18 1.40
C ALA A 117 7.46 -15.09 2.42
N ALA A 118 7.16 -13.82 2.13
CA ALA A 118 7.32 -12.70 3.06
C ALA A 118 6.36 -12.76 4.27
N GLY A 119 5.32 -13.58 4.22
CA GLY A 119 4.29 -13.70 5.25
C GLY A 119 3.09 -12.78 5.05
N MET A 120 2.97 -12.09 3.91
CA MET A 120 1.81 -11.24 3.61
C MET A 120 0.53 -12.08 3.50
N LYS A 121 -0.61 -11.49 3.84
CA LYS A 121 -1.90 -12.19 3.96
C LYS A 121 -3.03 -11.58 3.15
N TYR A 122 -2.80 -10.43 2.53
CA TYR A 122 -3.74 -9.78 1.63
C TYR A 122 -3.01 -8.94 0.58
N LEU A 123 -3.67 -8.76 -0.56
CA LEU A 123 -3.17 -8.02 -1.71
C LEU A 123 -4.08 -6.82 -1.95
N VAL A 124 -3.49 -5.70 -2.36
CA VAL A 124 -4.17 -4.59 -3.05
C VAL A 124 -3.48 -4.38 -4.40
N PHE A 125 -4.18 -4.55 -5.52
CA PHE A 125 -3.60 -4.38 -6.86
C PHE A 125 -4.17 -3.15 -7.55
N THR A 126 -3.32 -2.32 -8.15
CA THR A 126 -3.75 -1.17 -8.96
C THR A 126 -4.48 -1.64 -10.22
N THR A 127 -5.81 -1.75 -10.13
CA THR A 127 -6.66 -2.06 -11.29
C THR A 127 -6.72 -0.88 -12.26
N LYS A 128 -6.65 0.34 -11.74
CA LYS A 128 -6.52 1.59 -12.50
C LYS A 128 -5.91 2.67 -11.62
N HIS A 129 -4.85 3.33 -12.08
CA HIS A 129 -4.25 4.51 -11.43
C HIS A 129 -4.83 5.81 -12.01
N HIS A 130 -4.34 6.98 -11.56
CA HIS A 130 -4.85 8.28 -12.00
C HIS A 130 -4.71 8.51 -13.51
N ASP A 131 -3.74 7.88 -14.18
CA ASP A 131 -3.56 7.98 -15.64
C ASP A 131 -4.73 7.42 -16.46
N GLY A 132 -5.65 6.69 -15.82
CA GLY A 132 -6.83 6.09 -16.45
C GLY A 132 -6.57 4.77 -17.17
N PHE A 133 -5.33 4.26 -17.19
CA PHE A 133 -5.03 3.00 -17.86
C PHE A 133 -5.52 1.81 -17.04
N ALA A 134 -6.50 1.07 -17.58
CA ALA A 134 -7.06 -0.08 -16.90
C ALA A 134 -6.16 -1.32 -17.06
N MET A 135 -5.80 -1.92 -15.93
CA MET A 135 -5.07 -3.19 -15.84
C MET A 135 -6.01 -4.41 -15.93
N PHE A 136 -7.22 -4.21 -16.45
CA PHE A 136 -8.28 -5.20 -16.59
C PHE A 136 -9.09 -4.97 -17.88
N ASP A 137 -9.76 -5.99 -18.41
CA ASP A 137 -10.53 -5.88 -19.66
C ASP A 137 -11.89 -5.20 -19.44
N THR A 138 -11.86 -3.88 -19.25
CA THR A 138 -13.09 -3.09 -19.07
C THR A 138 -13.86 -2.89 -20.37
N LYS A 139 -15.20 -2.87 -20.30
CA LYS A 139 -16.05 -2.52 -21.45
C LYS A 139 -16.29 -1.02 -21.57
N GLN A 140 -15.82 -0.22 -20.61
CA GLN A 140 -16.10 1.21 -20.56
C GLN A 140 -15.09 2.05 -21.35
N SER A 141 -13.93 1.49 -21.73
CA SER A 141 -12.84 2.20 -22.41
C SER A 141 -11.92 1.22 -23.14
N ASP A 142 -11.39 1.63 -24.30
CA ASP A 142 -10.33 0.91 -24.99
C ASP A 142 -8.92 1.22 -24.43
N PHE A 143 -8.82 2.12 -23.45
CA PHE A 143 -7.56 2.46 -22.79
C PHE A 143 -7.23 1.47 -21.68
N SER A 144 -6.94 0.22 -22.07
CA SER A 144 -6.63 -0.88 -21.17
C SER A 144 -5.52 -1.79 -21.69
N ILE A 145 -4.89 -2.53 -20.79
CA ILE A 145 -3.86 -3.53 -21.13
C ILE A 145 -4.38 -4.63 -22.06
N ALA A 146 -5.67 -4.94 -21.97
CA ALA A 146 -6.33 -5.95 -22.78
C ALA A 146 -6.60 -5.51 -24.23
N LYS A 147 -6.46 -4.21 -24.55
CA LYS A 147 -6.60 -3.68 -25.92
C LYS A 147 -5.28 -3.19 -26.53
N GLY A 148 -4.17 -3.34 -25.80
CA GLY A 148 -2.83 -2.92 -26.21
C GLY A 148 -1.97 -4.04 -26.83
N PRO A 149 -0.64 -3.86 -26.89
CA PRO A 149 0.30 -4.86 -27.40
C PRO A 149 0.23 -6.24 -26.72
N PHE A 150 -0.27 -6.29 -25.48
CA PHE A 150 -0.41 -7.52 -24.71
C PHE A 150 -1.74 -8.27 -24.95
N ALA A 151 -2.64 -7.73 -25.79
CA ALA A 151 -4.00 -8.24 -25.98
C ALA A 151 -4.09 -9.72 -26.40
N ASN A 152 -3.12 -10.22 -27.18
CA ASN A 152 -3.11 -11.61 -27.65
C ASN A 152 -2.54 -12.59 -26.62
N ASN A 153 -2.05 -12.12 -25.47
CA ASN A 153 -1.61 -13.00 -24.40
C ASN A 153 -2.84 -13.63 -23.71
N PRO A 154 -2.85 -14.94 -23.40
CA PRO A 154 -3.94 -15.56 -22.65
C PRO A 154 -4.20 -14.89 -21.28
N LYS A 155 -3.20 -14.21 -20.73
CA LYS A 155 -3.25 -13.45 -19.48
C LYS A 155 -3.46 -11.93 -19.67
N ALA A 156 -3.98 -11.50 -20.82
CA ALA A 156 -4.18 -10.08 -21.15
C ALA A 156 -5.09 -9.34 -20.15
N ASP A 157 -6.09 -10.02 -19.58
CA ASP A 157 -6.87 -9.49 -18.46
C ASP A 157 -6.08 -9.60 -17.14
N VAL A 158 -5.09 -8.71 -16.98
CA VAL A 158 -4.07 -8.83 -15.92
C VAL A 158 -4.66 -8.89 -14.52
N ALA A 159 -5.58 -8.01 -14.16
CA ALA A 159 -6.16 -7.98 -12.81
C ALA A 159 -6.81 -9.31 -12.45
N LYS A 160 -7.51 -9.95 -13.40
CA LYS A 160 -8.08 -11.28 -13.20
C LYS A 160 -7.02 -12.30 -12.80
N TYR A 161 -5.93 -12.40 -13.56
CA TYR A 161 -4.88 -13.39 -13.28
C TYR A 161 -4.05 -13.06 -12.04
N VAL A 162 -3.87 -11.78 -11.71
CA VAL A 162 -3.27 -11.38 -10.43
C VAL A 162 -4.15 -11.83 -9.27
N PHE A 163 -5.45 -11.49 -9.28
CA PHE A 163 -6.36 -11.87 -8.22
C PHE A 163 -6.50 -13.39 -8.08
N ASP A 164 -6.58 -14.13 -9.19
CA ASP A 164 -6.66 -15.59 -9.17
C ASP A 164 -5.40 -16.23 -8.54
N ALA A 165 -4.20 -15.73 -8.86
CA ALA A 165 -2.95 -16.22 -8.29
C ALA A 165 -2.87 -15.99 -6.77
N PHE A 166 -3.16 -14.77 -6.31
CA PHE A 166 -3.10 -14.44 -4.88
C PHE A 166 -4.21 -15.13 -4.08
N ARG A 167 -5.42 -15.25 -4.64
CA ARG A 167 -6.54 -15.94 -3.99
C ARG A 167 -6.23 -17.43 -3.82
N LYS A 168 -5.61 -18.06 -4.82
CA LYS A 168 -5.13 -19.44 -4.74
C LYS A 168 -4.12 -19.65 -3.59
N ASP A 169 -3.34 -18.62 -3.28
CA ASP A 169 -2.40 -18.62 -2.16
C ASP A 169 -3.01 -18.21 -0.81
N GLY A 170 -4.33 -18.02 -0.75
CA GLY A 170 -5.08 -17.74 0.48
C GLY A 170 -5.09 -16.28 0.92
N PHE A 171 -4.78 -15.35 0.01
CA PHE A 171 -4.82 -13.92 0.29
C PHE A 171 -6.26 -13.40 0.27
N MET A 172 -6.55 -12.43 1.14
CA MET A 172 -7.69 -11.52 0.87
C MET A 172 -7.35 -10.64 -0.33
N ILE A 173 -8.35 -10.35 -1.16
CA ILE A 173 -8.15 -9.66 -2.43
C ILE A 173 -8.68 -8.23 -2.38
N GLY A 174 -7.83 -7.27 -2.71
CA GLY A 174 -8.14 -5.86 -2.79
C GLY A 174 -7.96 -5.30 -4.19
N ALA A 175 -8.96 -4.58 -4.68
CA ALA A 175 -8.90 -3.80 -5.89
C ALA A 175 -8.59 -2.34 -5.53
N TYR A 176 -7.37 -1.88 -5.81
CA TYR A 176 -7.09 -0.44 -5.84
C TYR A 176 -7.75 0.14 -7.08
N PHE A 177 -8.49 1.22 -6.91
CA PHE A 177 -9.13 1.95 -7.98
C PHE A 177 -9.01 3.46 -7.73
N SER A 178 -8.36 4.14 -8.66
CA SER A 178 -8.30 5.60 -8.68
C SER A 178 -9.66 6.21 -8.99
N LYS A 179 -10.20 7.03 -8.08
CA LYS A 179 -11.39 7.87 -8.35
C LYS A 179 -11.16 8.88 -9.47
N PRO A 180 -10.05 9.65 -9.52
CA PRO A 180 -9.74 10.49 -10.67
C PRO A 180 -9.33 9.62 -11.87
N ASP A 181 -9.65 10.09 -13.06
CA ASP A 181 -9.26 9.45 -14.32
C ASP A 181 -8.83 10.52 -15.31
N TRP A 182 -7.53 10.75 -15.40
CA TRP A 182 -6.95 11.82 -16.21
C TRP A 182 -7.02 11.56 -17.71
N HIS A 183 -7.34 10.35 -18.15
CA HIS A 183 -7.57 10.04 -19.56
C HIS A 183 -9.04 10.19 -19.98
N SER A 184 -9.98 10.06 -19.03
CA SER A 184 -11.41 10.17 -19.31
C SER A 184 -11.81 11.59 -19.76
N GLN A 185 -12.45 11.68 -20.94
CA GLN A 185 -13.03 12.94 -21.42
C GLN A 185 -14.17 13.48 -20.52
N TYR A 186 -14.67 12.67 -19.59
CA TYR A 186 -15.66 13.08 -18.61
C TYR A 186 -15.03 13.66 -17.34
N TYR A 187 -13.70 13.60 -17.17
CA TYR A 187 -12.97 14.17 -16.03
C TYR A 187 -12.01 15.29 -16.49
N TRP A 188 -11.02 14.96 -17.32
CA TRP A 188 -10.19 15.92 -18.05
C TRP A 188 -10.74 16.13 -19.46
N TRP A 189 -11.64 17.09 -19.58
CA TRP A 189 -12.26 17.43 -20.84
C TRP A 189 -11.28 18.19 -21.74
N GLN A 190 -11.00 17.63 -22.92
CA GLN A 190 -10.14 18.22 -23.96
C GLN A 190 -10.53 19.65 -24.40
N LYS A 191 -11.73 20.12 -24.06
CA LYS A 191 -12.15 21.52 -24.31
C LYS A 191 -11.34 22.53 -23.48
N TYR A 192 -10.85 22.12 -22.32
CA TYR A 192 -10.16 23.01 -21.37
C TYR A 192 -8.75 22.50 -21.07
N ALA A 193 -7.85 23.42 -20.71
CA ALA A 193 -6.55 23.07 -20.18
C ALA A 193 -6.68 22.26 -18.87
N THR A 194 -5.68 21.43 -18.56
CA THR A 194 -5.64 20.64 -17.32
C THR A 194 -4.77 21.36 -16.29
N ALA A 195 -5.41 22.23 -15.50
CA ALA A 195 -4.71 23.12 -14.57
C ALA A 195 -4.09 22.41 -13.37
N ASP A 196 -4.72 21.34 -12.86
CA ASP A 196 -4.26 20.58 -11.70
C ASP A 196 -4.87 19.16 -11.70
N ARG A 197 -4.75 18.44 -10.58
CA ARG A 197 -5.24 17.06 -10.41
C ARG A 197 -6.77 16.88 -10.48
N ASN A 198 -7.56 17.95 -10.36
CA ASN A 198 -9.03 17.90 -10.34
C ASN A 198 -9.63 17.83 -11.74
N ASN A 199 -10.94 17.60 -11.82
CA ASN A 199 -11.67 17.73 -13.07
C ASN A 199 -11.59 19.19 -13.58
N ASN A 200 -11.42 19.39 -14.88
CA ASN A 200 -11.03 20.70 -15.44
C ASN A 200 -12.21 21.58 -15.91
N TYR A 201 -13.40 21.36 -15.38
CA TYR A 201 -14.61 22.10 -15.74
C TYR A 201 -15.58 22.24 -14.56
N ASP A 202 -16.38 23.31 -14.55
CA ASP A 202 -17.39 23.51 -13.52
C ASP A 202 -18.56 22.50 -13.70
N ILE A 203 -18.67 21.55 -12.78
CA ILE A 203 -19.71 20.51 -12.80
C ILE A 203 -21.11 21.12 -12.75
N LYS A 204 -21.31 22.26 -12.08
CA LYS A 204 -22.63 22.93 -12.00
C LYS A 204 -23.09 23.42 -13.37
N LYS A 205 -22.16 23.76 -14.27
CA LYS A 205 -22.44 24.19 -15.65
C LYS A 205 -22.61 23.01 -16.60
N TYR A 206 -21.98 21.87 -16.31
CA TYR A 206 -21.99 20.68 -17.16
C TYR A 206 -22.36 19.40 -16.41
N PRO A 207 -23.51 19.36 -15.72
CA PRO A 207 -23.87 18.22 -14.84
C PRO A 207 -24.00 16.90 -15.62
N TRP A 208 -24.44 16.96 -16.87
CA TRP A 208 -24.54 15.78 -17.74
C TRP A 208 -23.19 15.08 -17.94
N ARG A 209 -22.08 15.84 -17.98
CA ARG A 209 -20.74 15.31 -18.20
C ARG A 209 -20.24 14.57 -16.97
N TRP A 210 -20.46 15.16 -15.79
CA TRP A 210 -20.12 14.51 -14.54
C TRP A 210 -20.99 13.26 -14.31
N ASN A 211 -22.28 13.30 -14.67
CA ASN A 211 -23.13 12.10 -14.61
C ASN A 211 -22.59 10.97 -15.52
N LYS A 212 -22.05 11.28 -16.70
CA LYS A 212 -21.34 10.27 -17.52
C LYS A 212 -20.09 9.74 -16.83
N PHE A 213 -19.35 10.58 -16.11
CA PHE A 213 -18.23 10.12 -15.30
C PHE A 213 -18.66 9.19 -14.16
N LYS A 214 -19.77 9.50 -13.47
CA LYS A 214 -20.35 8.64 -12.43
C LYS A 214 -20.75 7.28 -13.00
N ASP A 215 -21.45 7.26 -14.14
CA ASP A 215 -21.85 6.01 -14.81
C ASP A 215 -20.62 5.19 -15.23
N PHE A 216 -19.61 5.85 -15.81
CA PHE A 216 -18.34 5.23 -16.19
C PHE A 216 -17.65 4.57 -14.98
N THR A 217 -17.45 5.31 -13.89
CA THR A 217 -16.83 4.81 -12.66
C THR A 217 -17.64 3.69 -12.01
N TYR A 218 -18.97 3.86 -11.89
CA TYR A 218 -19.87 2.85 -11.36
C TYR A 218 -19.80 1.53 -12.15
N ASN A 219 -19.81 1.60 -13.47
CA ASN A 219 -19.75 0.41 -14.33
C ASN A 219 -18.40 -0.28 -14.25
N GLN A 220 -17.28 0.45 -14.23
CA GLN A 220 -15.95 -0.14 -14.07
C GLN A 220 -15.78 -0.87 -12.73
N ILE A 221 -16.20 -0.23 -11.63
CA ILE A 221 -16.19 -0.88 -10.31
C ILE A 221 -17.15 -2.07 -10.32
N GLY A 222 -18.31 -1.96 -10.98
CA GLY A 222 -19.25 -3.05 -11.15
C GLY A 222 -18.66 -4.26 -11.87
N GLU A 223 -17.87 -4.04 -12.92
CA GLU A 223 -17.14 -5.12 -13.60
C GLU A 223 -16.18 -5.83 -12.63
N LEU A 224 -15.38 -5.09 -11.86
CA LEU A 224 -14.46 -5.63 -10.85
C LEU A 224 -15.19 -6.44 -9.78
N MET A 225 -16.32 -5.95 -9.28
CA MET A 225 -17.07 -6.61 -8.21
C MET A 225 -17.84 -7.85 -8.68
N ASN A 226 -18.19 -7.97 -9.97
CA ASN A 226 -19.01 -9.09 -10.45
C ASN A 226 -18.22 -10.15 -11.23
N ASN A 227 -17.12 -9.79 -11.89
CA ASN A 227 -16.47 -10.65 -12.88
C ASN A 227 -15.10 -11.20 -12.46
N TYR A 228 -14.54 -10.73 -11.34
CA TYR A 228 -13.14 -10.99 -10.95
C TYR A 228 -13.00 -11.92 -9.73
N GLY A 229 -14.04 -12.70 -9.43
CA GLY A 229 -14.09 -13.61 -8.29
C GLY A 229 -14.40 -12.90 -6.97
N SER A 230 -14.00 -13.49 -5.84
CA SER A 230 -14.18 -12.83 -4.54
C SER A 230 -13.25 -11.64 -4.40
N VAL A 231 -13.79 -10.50 -3.98
CA VAL A 231 -13.05 -9.28 -3.65
C VAL A 231 -13.45 -8.86 -2.24
N ASP A 232 -12.44 -8.68 -1.39
CA ASP A 232 -12.62 -8.36 0.03
C ASP A 232 -12.47 -6.87 0.33
N ILE A 233 -11.71 -6.14 -0.50
CA ILE A 233 -11.38 -4.73 -0.30
C ILE A 233 -11.56 -3.96 -1.61
N LEU A 234 -12.36 -2.88 -1.59
CA LEU A 234 -12.36 -1.84 -2.60
C LEU A 234 -11.55 -0.66 -2.04
N TRP A 235 -10.32 -0.51 -2.51
CA TRP A 235 -9.36 0.48 -2.02
C TRP A 235 -9.37 1.69 -2.97
N LEU A 236 -10.03 2.77 -2.57
CA LEU A 236 -10.25 3.93 -3.44
C LEU A 236 -9.24 5.03 -3.17
N ASP A 237 -8.52 5.44 -4.20
CA ASP A 237 -7.57 6.55 -4.09
C ASP A 237 -8.11 7.83 -4.73
N GLY A 238 -7.40 8.94 -4.49
CA GLY A 238 -7.76 10.25 -4.99
C GLY A 238 -8.77 10.94 -4.08
N GLY A 239 -8.45 11.06 -2.79
CA GLY A 239 -9.29 11.66 -1.75
C GLY A 239 -9.79 13.09 -2.04
N TRP A 240 -9.21 13.79 -3.01
CA TRP A 240 -9.70 15.10 -3.50
C TRP A 240 -10.96 14.99 -4.36
N VAL A 241 -11.22 13.83 -4.97
CA VAL A 241 -12.48 13.51 -5.65
C VAL A 241 -13.49 13.10 -4.60
N ARG A 242 -14.21 14.10 -4.07
CA ARG A 242 -15.09 13.96 -2.92
C ARG A 242 -16.32 14.85 -2.99
N PRO A 243 -17.37 14.55 -2.22
CA PRO A 243 -18.49 15.46 -2.03
C PRO A 243 -18.04 16.74 -1.31
N LEU A 244 -18.52 17.90 -1.75
CA LEU A 244 -18.08 19.20 -1.23
C LEU A 244 -18.40 19.37 0.27
N GLU A 245 -19.50 18.78 0.74
CA GLU A 245 -19.93 18.77 2.13
C GLU A 245 -18.98 18.02 3.07
N THR A 246 -18.06 17.21 2.54
CA THR A 246 -17.04 16.51 3.32
C THR A 246 -15.75 17.32 3.48
N VAL A 247 -15.69 18.54 2.92
CA VAL A 247 -14.54 19.45 3.00
C VAL A 247 -14.67 20.32 4.23
N ASN A 248 -13.82 20.07 5.22
CA ASN A 248 -13.75 20.81 6.48
C ASN A 248 -12.36 21.50 6.61
N GLU A 249 -12.13 22.23 7.72
CA GLU A 249 -10.86 22.92 7.98
C GLU A 249 -9.65 21.97 7.94
N GLU A 250 -9.82 20.75 8.44
CA GLU A 250 -8.80 19.71 8.42
C GLU A 250 -8.40 19.36 6.98
N VAL A 251 -9.37 19.06 6.10
CA VAL A 251 -9.14 18.72 4.68
C VAL A 251 -8.44 19.88 3.97
N LEU A 252 -8.87 21.11 4.22
CA LEU A 252 -8.23 22.31 3.65
C LEU A 252 -6.79 22.47 4.16
N SER A 253 -6.51 22.10 5.41
CA SER A 253 -5.16 22.16 6.01
C SER A 253 -4.16 21.20 5.38
N TRP A 254 -4.61 20.24 4.57
CA TRP A 254 -3.71 19.32 3.90
C TRP A 254 -3.02 19.96 2.69
N GLY A 255 -3.59 21.03 2.13
CA GLY A 255 -3.00 21.82 1.05
C GLY A 255 -3.37 21.36 -0.36
N ALA A 256 -4.30 20.41 -0.51
CA ALA A 256 -4.80 20.02 -1.82
C ALA A 256 -5.71 21.11 -2.38
N ASN A 257 -5.58 21.43 -3.67
CA ASN A 257 -6.56 22.31 -4.31
C ASN A 257 -7.91 21.57 -4.41
N ILE A 258 -8.96 22.15 -3.84
CA ILE A 258 -10.32 21.60 -3.89
C ILE A 258 -11.22 22.58 -4.67
N PRO A 259 -11.91 22.14 -5.73
CA PRO A 259 -12.75 23.02 -6.52
C PRO A 259 -14.00 23.47 -5.74
N LYS A 260 -14.63 24.55 -6.19
CA LYS A 260 -15.87 25.12 -5.59
C LYS A 260 -17.14 24.30 -5.88
N TRP A 261 -16.99 23.10 -6.43
CA TRP A 261 -18.07 22.20 -6.80
C TRP A 261 -17.80 20.79 -6.26
N SER A 262 -18.88 20.04 -6.05
CA SER A 262 -18.81 18.66 -5.56
C SER A 262 -18.32 17.72 -6.66
N GLN A 263 -17.26 16.96 -6.38
CA GLN A 263 -16.77 15.86 -7.23
C GLN A 263 -17.27 14.51 -6.68
N ASP A 264 -18.55 14.45 -6.30
CA ASP A 264 -19.19 13.23 -5.79
C ASP A 264 -19.40 12.20 -6.90
N ILE A 265 -18.84 10.99 -6.71
CA ILE A 265 -19.00 9.85 -7.62
C ILE A 265 -20.21 8.95 -7.28
N ASP A 266 -21.05 9.37 -6.33
CA ASP A 266 -22.19 8.62 -5.80
C ASP A 266 -21.74 7.33 -5.10
N MET A 267 -20.92 7.52 -4.06
CA MET A 267 -20.43 6.43 -3.22
C MET A 267 -21.55 5.56 -2.62
N PRO A 268 -22.71 6.09 -2.18
CA PRO A 268 -23.82 5.25 -1.75
C PRO A 268 -24.32 4.26 -2.82
N LYS A 269 -24.47 4.71 -4.07
CA LYS A 269 -24.89 3.83 -5.17
C LYS A 269 -23.82 2.79 -5.50
N ILE A 270 -22.54 3.19 -5.54
CA ILE A 270 -21.40 2.27 -5.73
C ILE A 270 -21.38 1.23 -4.61
N ALA A 271 -21.53 1.67 -3.36
CA ALA A 271 -21.44 0.80 -2.20
C ALA A 271 -22.56 -0.23 -2.15
N ALA A 272 -23.80 0.19 -2.46
CA ALA A 272 -24.94 -0.71 -2.53
C ALA A 272 -24.76 -1.79 -3.60
N MET A 273 -24.29 -1.41 -4.79
CA MET A 273 -23.99 -2.37 -5.87
C MET A 273 -22.86 -3.32 -5.48
N ALA A 274 -21.75 -2.78 -4.97
CA ALA A 274 -20.57 -3.56 -4.67
C ALA A 274 -20.82 -4.54 -3.52
N ARG A 275 -21.52 -4.13 -2.45
CA ARG A 275 -21.88 -5.03 -1.33
C ARG A 275 -22.96 -6.05 -1.67
N LYS A 276 -23.81 -5.77 -2.68
CA LYS A 276 -24.72 -6.77 -3.24
C LYS A 276 -23.95 -7.88 -3.95
N ALA A 277 -22.91 -7.53 -4.70
CA ALA A 277 -22.05 -8.49 -5.39
C ALA A 277 -21.04 -9.19 -4.45
N GLN A 278 -20.54 -8.47 -3.45
CA GLN A 278 -19.51 -8.90 -2.49
C GLN A 278 -19.97 -8.58 -1.06
N PRO A 279 -20.78 -9.44 -0.42
CA PRO A 279 -21.28 -9.20 0.93
C PRO A 279 -20.15 -8.97 1.94
N GLY A 280 -20.27 -7.90 2.74
CA GLY A 280 -19.25 -7.51 3.72
C GLY A 280 -18.01 -6.83 3.14
N LEU A 281 -17.99 -6.47 1.85
CA LEU A 281 -16.88 -5.75 1.20
C LEU A 281 -16.42 -4.55 2.04
N LEU A 282 -15.13 -4.54 2.35
CA LEU A 282 -14.47 -3.40 2.96
C LEU A 282 -14.28 -2.32 1.90
N MET A 283 -14.70 -1.10 2.22
CA MET A 283 -14.39 0.07 1.40
C MET A 283 -13.39 0.93 2.13
N VAL A 284 -12.46 1.48 1.35
CA VAL A 284 -11.45 2.42 1.81
C VAL A 284 -11.59 3.65 0.92
N ASP A 285 -12.62 4.46 1.16
CA ASP A 285 -12.76 5.78 0.53
C ASP A 285 -11.76 6.76 1.17
N ARG A 286 -10.49 6.51 0.86
CA ARG A 286 -9.34 7.06 1.57
C ARG A 286 -9.49 8.57 1.77
N THR A 287 -9.44 9.00 3.03
CA THR A 287 -9.42 10.41 3.46
C THR A 287 -10.69 11.20 3.15
N VAL A 288 -11.76 10.47 2.82
CA VAL A 288 -13.12 10.99 2.73
C VAL A 288 -13.90 10.51 3.95
N HIS A 289 -14.14 11.42 4.88
CA HIS A 289 -14.91 11.14 6.09
C HIS A 289 -16.28 10.55 5.77
N GLY A 290 -16.62 9.44 6.42
CA GLY A 290 -17.95 8.86 6.34
C GLY A 290 -17.95 7.32 6.39
N PRO A 291 -19.09 6.69 6.06
CA PRO A 291 -19.32 5.26 6.29
C PRO A 291 -18.55 4.33 5.34
N TYR A 292 -17.80 4.88 4.38
CA TYR A 292 -17.05 4.13 3.36
C TYR A 292 -15.54 4.16 3.59
N GLU A 293 -15.05 4.83 4.66
CA GLU A 293 -13.66 4.73 5.13
C GLU A 293 -13.59 3.66 6.25
N ASN A 294 -13.74 2.37 5.89
CA ASN A 294 -13.89 1.30 6.88
C ASN A 294 -12.60 1.04 7.69
N TYR A 295 -11.46 1.53 7.23
CA TYR A 295 -10.26 1.74 8.02
C TYR A 295 -9.50 2.94 7.45
N GLN A 296 -8.75 3.65 8.29
CA GLN A 296 -8.00 4.83 7.86
C GLN A 296 -6.62 4.47 7.31
N THR A 297 -6.05 5.33 6.47
CA THR A 297 -4.77 5.05 5.78
C THR A 297 -3.73 6.16 5.96
N PRO A 298 -3.00 6.22 7.09
CA PRO A 298 -1.85 7.11 7.25
C PRO A 298 -0.70 6.67 6.31
N GLU A 299 -0.73 7.16 5.08
CA GLU A 299 0.24 6.83 4.04
C GLU A 299 1.65 7.29 4.39
N GLN A 300 2.64 6.41 4.17
CA GLN A 300 4.06 6.60 4.48
C GLN A 300 4.34 6.96 5.96
N ARG A 301 3.35 6.83 6.84
CA ARG A 301 3.41 7.32 8.22
C ARG A 301 2.91 6.29 9.22
N ILE A 302 3.56 6.27 10.37
CA ILE A 302 3.08 5.56 11.55
C ILE A 302 2.55 6.63 12.50
N PRO A 303 1.28 6.55 12.95
CA PRO A 303 0.76 7.43 13.98
C PRO A 303 1.69 7.49 15.19
N GLU A 304 1.87 8.68 15.79
CA GLU A 304 2.78 8.85 16.93
C GLU A 304 2.37 7.98 18.12
N LYS A 305 1.06 7.83 18.33
CA LYS A 305 0.45 7.06 19.41
C LYS A 305 -0.41 5.93 18.84
N GLN A 306 -0.68 4.94 19.68
CA GLN A 306 -1.66 3.90 19.41
C GLN A 306 -3.05 4.50 19.12
N LEU A 307 -3.76 3.90 18.16
CA LEU A 307 -5.13 4.26 17.80
C LEU A 307 -6.10 3.14 18.22
N ASP A 308 -7.34 3.49 18.55
CA ASP A 308 -8.38 2.58 19.04
C ASP A 308 -9.39 2.16 17.94
N TYR A 309 -9.13 2.55 16.70
CA TYR A 309 -9.88 2.17 15.51
C TYR A 309 -8.96 1.56 14.44
N PRO A 310 -9.49 0.83 13.44
CA PRO A 310 -8.69 0.14 12.45
C PRO A 310 -8.02 1.11 11.48
N TRP A 311 -6.74 0.88 11.22
CA TRP A 311 -5.95 1.68 10.28
C TRP A 311 -4.87 0.84 9.58
N GLU A 312 -4.42 1.32 8.43
CA GLU A 312 -3.42 0.68 7.57
C GLU A 312 -2.38 1.71 7.14
N SER A 313 -1.11 1.54 7.51
CA SER A 313 -0.06 2.31 6.85
C SER A 313 0.31 1.62 5.55
N CYS A 314 0.00 2.26 4.43
CA CYS A 314 0.61 1.92 3.16
C CYS A 314 1.99 2.58 3.07
N MET A 315 3.02 1.81 2.77
CA MET A 315 4.41 2.30 2.67
C MET A 315 5.12 1.64 1.50
N THR A 316 5.91 2.39 0.75
CA THR A 316 6.74 1.85 -0.33
C THR A 316 7.89 1.00 0.23
N LEU A 317 8.25 -0.08 -0.46
CA LEU A 317 9.52 -0.75 -0.20
C LEU A 317 10.68 0.10 -0.74
N GLY A 318 10.52 0.70 -1.93
CA GLY A 318 11.46 1.65 -2.53
C GLY A 318 11.18 3.10 -2.15
N GLY A 319 11.69 4.03 -2.95
CA GLY A 319 11.33 5.45 -2.91
C GLY A 319 10.03 5.77 -3.68
N ALA A 320 9.65 4.92 -4.63
CA ALA A 320 8.40 5.03 -5.40
C ALA A 320 7.45 3.85 -5.15
N TRP A 321 6.17 3.98 -5.55
CA TRP A 321 5.19 2.90 -5.44
C TRP A 321 5.34 1.88 -6.57
N GLY A 322 5.52 2.36 -7.80
CA GLY A 322 5.80 1.64 -9.02
C GLY A 322 7.29 1.50 -9.28
N PHE A 323 7.62 0.91 -10.42
CA PHE A 323 9.00 0.62 -10.78
C PHE A 323 9.77 1.89 -11.20
N VAL A 324 10.86 2.18 -10.48
CA VAL A 324 11.89 3.15 -10.88
C VAL A 324 13.25 2.43 -10.96
N PRO A 325 14.03 2.59 -12.04
CA PRO A 325 15.36 1.98 -12.16
C PRO A 325 16.30 2.46 -11.05
N ASN A 326 17.07 1.54 -10.47
CA ASN A 326 18.05 1.82 -9.42
C ASN A 326 17.46 2.47 -8.14
N ASP A 327 16.19 2.22 -7.86
CA ASP A 327 15.52 2.69 -6.64
C ASP A 327 16.23 2.16 -5.38
N GLN A 328 16.10 2.90 -4.28
CA GLN A 328 16.67 2.55 -2.99
C GLN A 328 15.62 1.87 -2.12
N TYR A 329 15.83 0.58 -1.84
CA TYR A 329 14.91 -0.22 -1.05
C TYR A 329 15.25 -0.19 0.43
N LYS A 330 14.21 -0.05 1.26
CA LYS A 330 14.29 -0.26 2.71
C LYS A 330 14.86 -1.65 3.01
N SER A 331 15.65 -1.76 4.07
CA SER A 331 16.18 -3.05 4.49
C SER A 331 15.07 -3.92 5.09
N SER A 332 15.23 -5.24 5.03
CA SER A 332 14.30 -6.17 5.69
C SER A 332 14.15 -5.89 7.19
N THR A 333 15.23 -5.43 7.85
CA THR A 333 15.21 -5.04 9.26
C THR A 333 14.29 -3.84 9.48
N GLU A 334 14.44 -2.80 8.66
CA GLU A 334 13.60 -1.61 8.74
C GLU A 334 12.11 -1.97 8.53
N VAL A 335 11.81 -2.79 7.53
CA VAL A 335 10.42 -3.23 7.27
C VAL A 335 9.86 -4.05 8.43
N VAL A 336 10.64 -4.95 9.02
CA VAL A 336 10.22 -5.72 10.19
C VAL A 336 9.97 -4.81 11.40
N HIS A 337 10.83 -3.83 11.64
CA HIS A 337 10.63 -2.87 12.75
C HIS A 337 9.36 -2.05 12.56
N LYS A 338 9.12 -1.54 11.34
CA LYS A 338 7.88 -0.83 11.01
C LYS A 338 6.65 -1.73 11.19
N LEU A 339 6.70 -2.97 10.72
CA LEU A 339 5.61 -3.94 10.92
C LEU A 339 5.30 -4.14 12.42
N VAL A 340 6.32 -4.34 13.24
CA VAL A 340 6.19 -4.54 14.69
C VAL A 340 5.55 -3.33 15.36
N GLU A 341 6.06 -2.13 15.07
CA GLU A 341 5.52 -0.88 15.63
C GLU A 341 4.07 -0.64 15.20
N ILE A 342 3.77 -0.79 13.91
CA ILE A 342 2.42 -0.62 13.35
C ILE A 342 1.43 -1.54 14.04
N VAL A 343 1.78 -2.82 14.19
CA VAL A 343 0.89 -3.82 14.79
C VAL A 343 0.70 -3.56 16.29
N ALA A 344 1.75 -3.15 17.00
CA ALA A 344 1.66 -2.75 18.41
C ALA A 344 0.76 -1.51 18.60
N LYS A 345 0.72 -0.60 17.63
CA LYS A 345 -0.16 0.57 17.59
C LYS A 345 -1.56 0.30 17.00
N GLY A 346 -1.86 -0.97 16.68
CA GLY A 346 -3.20 -1.43 16.26
C GLY A 346 -3.44 -1.47 14.75
N GLY A 347 -2.44 -1.14 13.94
CA GLY A 347 -2.58 -1.06 12.49
C GLY A 347 -2.21 -2.33 11.74
N SER A 348 -2.35 -2.23 10.41
CA SER A 348 -1.78 -3.15 9.43
C SER A 348 -0.74 -2.43 8.57
N LEU A 349 0.29 -3.13 8.12
CA LEU A 349 1.27 -2.63 7.14
C LEU A 349 0.88 -3.14 5.75
N LEU A 350 0.71 -2.24 4.80
CA LEU A 350 0.54 -2.53 3.38
C LEU A 350 1.79 -2.12 2.61
N LEU A 351 2.69 -3.07 2.32
CA LEU A 351 3.99 -2.79 1.73
C LEU A 351 3.91 -2.74 0.20
N GLY A 352 4.35 -1.62 -0.38
CA GLY A 352 4.29 -1.31 -1.80
C GLY A 352 5.46 -1.86 -2.59
N VAL A 353 5.15 -2.50 -3.72
CA VAL A 353 6.13 -2.95 -4.71
C VAL A 353 5.71 -2.59 -6.14
N GLY A 354 6.71 -2.32 -6.98
CA GLY A 354 6.54 -2.01 -8.40
C GLY A 354 7.18 -3.06 -9.31
N PRO A 355 6.38 -3.87 -10.03
CA PRO A 355 6.91 -4.77 -11.05
C PRO A 355 7.50 -4.01 -12.24
N LYS A 356 8.53 -4.59 -12.87
CA LYS A 356 9.14 -4.09 -14.11
C LYS A 356 8.14 -4.10 -15.27
N PRO A 357 8.39 -3.35 -16.36
CA PRO A 357 7.50 -3.34 -17.53
C PRO A 357 7.42 -4.69 -18.25
N ASP A 358 8.37 -5.60 -18.05
CA ASP A 358 8.31 -6.95 -18.61
C ASP A 358 7.44 -7.92 -17.78
N GLY A 359 6.93 -7.50 -16.63
CA GLY A 359 6.10 -8.30 -15.72
C GLY A 359 6.86 -9.08 -14.64
N THR A 360 8.16 -8.85 -14.48
CA THR A 360 8.95 -9.45 -13.39
C THR A 360 9.13 -8.49 -12.21
N LEU A 361 9.24 -9.00 -10.98
CA LEU A 361 9.67 -8.18 -9.84
C LEU A 361 11.18 -7.87 -9.99
N PRO A 362 11.65 -6.70 -9.51
CA PRO A 362 13.08 -6.47 -9.33
C PRO A 362 13.70 -7.51 -8.39
N ASP A 363 14.97 -7.87 -8.64
CA ASP A 363 15.66 -8.90 -7.85
C ASP A 363 15.85 -8.46 -6.39
N ASP A 364 16.16 -7.17 -6.17
CA ASP A 364 16.28 -6.61 -4.82
C ASP A 364 14.96 -6.65 -4.04
N VAL A 365 13.82 -6.39 -4.72
CA VAL A 365 12.49 -6.55 -4.10
C VAL A 365 12.30 -8.00 -3.65
N THR A 366 12.60 -8.96 -4.52
CA THR A 366 12.47 -10.40 -4.20
C THR A 366 13.39 -10.79 -3.04
N LYS A 367 14.62 -10.27 -3.02
CA LYS A 367 15.58 -10.48 -1.93
C LYS A 367 15.05 -9.94 -0.60
N GLN A 368 14.60 -8.68 -0.55
CA GLN A 368 14.07 -8.09 0.68
C GLN A 368 12.84 -8.85 1.20
N LEU A 369 11.90 -9.21 0.32
CA LEU A 369 10.72 -10.00 0.68
C LEU A 369 11.09 -11.37 1.27
N ASN A 370 12.08 -12.05 0.70
CA ASN A 370 12.57 -13.32 1.24
C ASN A 370 13.21 -13.16 2.62
N GLU A 371 14.03 -12.12 2.84
CA GLU A 371 14.63 -11.86 4.15
C GLU A 371 13.58 -11.50 5.22
N ILE A 372 12.55 -10.72 4.86
CA ILE A 372 11.39 -10.47 5.74
C ILE A 372 10.70 -11.80 6.09
N GLY A 373 10.51 -12.66 5.10
CA GLY A 373 9.92 -14.00 5.24
C GLY A 373 10.63 -14.90 6.23
N LYS A 374 11.97 -14.86 6.28
CA LYS A 374 12.76 -15.61 7.27
C LYS A 374 12.42 -15.20 8.70
N TRP A 375 12.06 -13.94 8.92
CA TRP A 375 11.64 -13.46 10.25
C TRP A 375 10.18 -13.78 10.54
N THR A 376 9.26 -13.48 9.61
CA THR A 376 7.81 -13.67 9.83
C THR A 376 7.42 -15.14 9.94
N SER A 377 8.10 -16.05 9.25
CA SER A 377 7.86 -17.51 9.39
C SER A 377 8.13 -18.04 10.80
N LYS A 378 9.10 -17.45 11.51
CA LYS A 378 9.49 -17.85 12.87
C LYS A 378 8.72 -17.08 13.96
N ASN A 379 8.41 -15.81 13.72
CA ASN A 379 7.91 -14.90 14.75
C ASN A 379 6.47 -14.42 14.49
N GLY A 380 5.82 -14.87 13.40
CA GLY A 380 4.51 -14.40 12.96
C GLY A 380 3.39 -14.55 14.00
N LYS A 381 3.52 -15.44 14.98
CA LYS A 381 2.57 -15.58 16.10
C LYS A 381 2.43 -14.29 16.92
N ALA A 382 3.49 -13.48 17.00
CA ALA A 382 3.48 -12.18 17.67
C ALA A 382 2.88 -11.05 16.81
N ILE A 383 2.53 -11.34 15.55
CA ILE A 383 1.98 -10.39 14.59
C ILE A 383 0.54 -10.76 14.25
N TYR A 384 0.32 -11.87 13.58
CA TYR A 384 -0.97 -12.25 13.02
C TYR A 384 -1.99 -12.59 14.11
N GLY A 385 -3.23 -12.13 13.94
CA GLY A 385 -4.31 -12.35 14.91
C GLY A 385 -4.12 -11.67 16.27
N THR A 386 -3.14 -10.77 16.41
CA THR A 386 -2.89 -10.06 17.68
C THR A 386 -3.72 -8.77 17.79
N ARG A 387 -3.82 -8.27 19.02
CA ARG A 387 -4.46 -7.00 19.39
C ARG A 387 -3.49 -6.12 20.17
N ILE A 388 -3.84 -4.85 20.28
CA ILE A 388 -3.13 -3.85 21.06
C ILE A 388 -3.09 -4.19 22.55
N THR A 389 -2.07 -3.71 23.23
CA THR A 389 -1.97 -3.70 24.70
C THR A 389 -2.08 -2.26 25.20
N LYS A 390 -2.38 -2.07 26.49
CA LYS A 390 -2.38 -0.72 27.09
C LYS A 390 -0.95 -0.13 27.11
N ASP A 391 -0.01 -0.91 27.62
CA ASP A 391 1.41 -0.60 27.58
C ASP A 391 1.99 -1.27 26.33
N TYR A 392 2.06 -0.56 25.21
CA TYR A 392 2.42 -1.11 23.90
C TYR A 392 3.90 -0.98 23.55
N HIS A 393 4.69 -0.26 24.37
CA HIS A 393 6.08 0.01 24.10
C HIS A 393 6.91 0.32 25.37
N ASP A 394 8.13 -0.21 25.44
CA ASP A 394 9.21 0.22 26.34
C ASP A 394 10.57 0.11 25.62
N ARG A 395 11.29 1.23 25.47
CA ARG A 395 12.61 1.32 24.82
C ARG A 395 12.67 0.84 23.37
N GLN A 396 13.03 -0.42 23.14
CA GLN A 396 13.08 -1.07 21.81
C GLN A 396 12.12 -2.26 21.74
N THR A 397 11.35 -2.49 22.81
CA THR A 397 10.44 -3.61 22.96
C THR A 397 9.02 -3.13 22.74
N TRP A 398 8.37 -3.71 21.75
CA TRP A 398 6.96 -3.49 21.43
C TRP A 398 6.12 -4.65 21.95
N PHE A 399 4.86 -4.39 22.28
CA PHE A 399 3.97 -5.40 22.83
C PHE A 399 2.71 -5.59 22.00
N THR A 400 2.31 -6.83 21.87
CA THR A 400 1.02 -7.25 21.32
C THR A 400 0.41 -8.32 22.21
N GLN A 401 -0.87 -8.64 22.03
CA GLN A 401 -1.55 -9.70 22.79
C GLN A 401 -2.40 -10.60 21.90
N SER A 402 -2.63 -11.84 22.35
CA SER A 402 -3.64 -12.71 21.73
C SER A 402 -5.04 -12.09 21.85
N LYS A 403 -5.96 -12.45 20.95
CA LYS A 403 -7.36 -11.94 20.98
C LYS A 403 -8.04 -12.12 22.33
N ASP A 404 -7.83 -13.29 22.95
CA ASP A 404 -8.39 -13.62 24.27
C ASP A 404 -7.63 -12.96 25.43
N SER A 405 -6.62 -12.16 25.13
CA SER A 405 -5.74 -11.45 26.08
C SER A 405 -4.97 -12.37 27.05
N LYS A 406 -4.96 -13.69 26.84
CA LYS A 406 -4.27 -14.66 27.74
C LYS A 406 -2.77 -14.73 27.49
N LYS A 407 -2.32 -14.41 26.28
CA LYS A 407 -0.91 -14.38 25.90
C LYS A 407 -0.49 -12.94 25.59
N ARG A 408 0.72 -12.60 26.01
CA ARG A 408 1.44 -11.40 25.59
C ARG A 408 2.62 -11.79 24.75
N PHE A 409 2.94 -10.90 23.82
CA PHE A 409 4.14 -10.98 23.03
C PHE A 409 4.98 -9.73 23.28
N ALA A 410 6.27 -9.92 23.56
CA ALA A 410 7.27 -8.86 23.59
C ALA A 410 8.17 -9.00 22.38
N ILE A 411 8.31 -7.95 21.57
CA ILE A 411 9.10 -7.96 20.34
C ILE A 411 10.18 -6.90 20.47
N HIS A 412 11.40 -7.34 20.70
CA HIS A 412 12.57 -6.47 20.87
C HIS A 412 13.26 -6.25 19.53
N CYS A 413 13.12 -5.04 18.98
CA CYS A 413 13.75 -4.63 17.73
C CYS A 413 15.25 -4.42 17.95
N LEU A 414 16.07 -5.12 17.16
CA LEU A 414 17.53 -5.07 17.30
C LEU A 414 18.11 -3.96 16.42
N ALA A 415 19.00 -3.13 16.98
CA ALA A 415 19.91 -2.33 16.18
C ALA A 415 20.81 -3.28 15.37
N GLU A 416 21.19 -2.89 14.14
CA GLU A 416 21.83 -3.81 13.22
C GLU A 416 23.08 -4.49 13.81
N GLN A 417 23.12 -5.83 13.74
CA GLN A 417 24.26 -6.72 13.98
C GLN A 417 24.64 -7.04 15.44
N THR A 418 23.95 -6.54 16.46
CA THR A 418 24.22 -6.94 17.85
C THR A 418 23.00 -7.60 18.50
N ILE A 419 23.21 -8.82 19.01
CA ILE A 419 22.23 -9.52 19.84
C ILE A 419 22.69 -9.35 21.28
N PRO A 420 21.91 -8.70 22.15
CA PRO A 420 22.32 -8.49 23.53
C PRO A 420 22.24 -9.80 24.32
N ASP A 421 23.11 -9.98 25.31
CA ASP A 421 23.06 -11.12 26.24
C ASP A 421 21.77 -11.11 27.10
N MET A 422 21.16 -9.93 27.25
CA MET A 422 19.97 -9.72 28.04
C MET A 422 19.07 -8.66 27.42
N VAL A 423 17.77 -8.96 27.33
CA VAL A 423 16.72 -8.00 26.98
C VAL A 423 15.98 -7.60 28.26
N LYS A 424 15.63 -6.32 28.39
CA LYS A 424 14.90 -5.78 29.53
C LYS A 424 13.72 -4.96 29.08
N TRP A 425 12.61 -5.05 29.81
CA TRP A 425 11.47 -4.16 29.61
C TRP A 425 10.69 -3.88 30.88
N LYS A 426 9.96 -2.76 30.88
CA LYS A 426 8.93 -2.39 31.85
C LYS A 426 7.52 -2.61 31.28
N GLY A 427 6.54 -2.80 32.17
CA GLY A 427 5.17 -3.12 31.78
C GLY A 427 5.02 -4.56 31.28
N ASN A 428 3.79 -5.05 31.15
CA ASN A 428 3.49 -6.43 30.72
C ASN A 428 4.38 -7.49 31.42
N ALA A 429 4.46 -7.46 32.75
CA ALA A 429 5.27 -8.44 33.48
C ALA A 429 4.70 -9.86 33.30
N PRO A 430 5.56 -10.88 33.05
CA PRO A 430 5.11 -12.26 33.05
C PRO A 430 4.57 -12.69 34.41
N LYS A 431 3.51 -13.50 34.42
CA LYS A 431 2.94 -14.08 35.63
C LYS A 431 4.00 -14.93 36.34
N LYS A 432 4.18 -14.72 37.64
CA LYS A 432 5.16 -15.47 38.46
C LYS A 432 4.94 -16.99 38.32
N GLY A 433 6.03 -17.72 38.09
CA GLY A 433 5.99 -19.18 37.90
C GLY A 433 5.61 -19.64 36.48
N THR A 434 5.48 -18.71 35.52
CA THR A 434 5.26 -19.06 34.11
C THR A 434 6.55 -18.92 33.29
N ASP A 435 6.59 -19.62 32.16
CA ASP A 435 7.71 -19.58 31.22
C ASP A 435 7.59 -18.41 30.24
N ILE A 436 8.73 -17.89 29.79
CA ILE A 436 8.85 -17.08 28.58
C ILE A 436 9.44 -17.97 27.47
N ILE A 437 8.82 -17.95 26.30
CA ILE A 437 9.23 -18.74 25.13
C ILE A 437 9.81 -17.79 24.08
N LEU A 438 11.03 -18.06 23.60
CA LEU A 438 11.60 -17.37 22.44
C LEU A 438 11.06 -18.00 21.17
N LEU A 439 10.19 -17.27 20.46
CA LEU A 439 9.41 -17.81 19.33
C LEU A 439 10.28 -18.38 18.22
N SER A 440 11.42 -17.74 17.92
CA SER A 440 12.30 -18.17 16.83
C SER A 440 12.94 -19.55 17.01
N THR A 441 12.95 -20.06 18.24
CA THR A 441 13.52 -21.38 18.59
C THR A 441 12.51 -22.31 19.25
N GLY A 442 11.40 -21.79 19.77
CA GLY A 442 10.46 -22.53 20.61
C GLY A 442 10.97 -22.84 22.02
N ASN A 443 12.19 -22.42 22.36
CA ASN A 443 12.82 -22.74 23.64
C ASN A 443 12.38 -21.79 24.76
N LYS A 444 12.34 -22.34 25.98
CA LYS A 444 12.18 -21.55 27.20
C LYS A 444 13.45 -20.73 27.45
N VAL A 445 13.28 -19.47 27.84
CA VAL A 445 14.38 -18.58 28.21
C VAL A 445 14.33 -18.24 29.70
N LYS A 446 15.52 -18.11 30.30
CA LYS A 446 15.63 -17.73 31.72
C LYS A 446 15.22 -16.27 31.86
N TRP A 447 14.37 -15.98 32.85
CA TRP A 447 13.97 -14.62 33.15
C TRP A 447 13.87 -14.39 34.66
N LYS A 448 13.99 -13.13 35.07
CA LYS A 448 13.79 -12.67 36.44
C LYS A 448 13.18 -11.28 36.45
N SER A 449 12.45 -10.95 37.51
CA SER A 449 12.02 -9.58 37.78
C SER A 449 13.06 -8.90 38.66
N VAL A 450 13.58 -7.74 38.22
CA VAL A 450 14.55 -6.92 38.98
C VAL A 450 14.11 -5.48 38.89
N ASP A 451 13.89 -4.82 40.04
CA ASP A 451 13.48 -3.41 40.13
C ASP A 451 12.26 -3.03 39.25
N GLY A 452 11.30 -3.96 39.16
CA GLY A 452 10.09 -3.79 38.33
C GLY A 452 10.29 -4.01 36.83
N GLU A 453 11.50 -4.39 36.39
CA GLU A 453 11.78 -4.77 35.00
C GLU A 453 11.79 -6.29 34.84
N THR A 454 11.26 -6.76 33.70
CA THR A 454 11.47 -8.13 33.26
C THR A 454 12.81 -8.22 32.56
N CYS A 455 13.74 -9.01 33.11
CA CYS A 455 15.05 -9.28 32.54
C CYS A 455 15.08 -10.69 31.95
N VAL A 456 15.31 -10.81 30.63
CA VAL A 456 15.36 -12.08 29.90
C VAL A 456 16.76 -12.34 29.38
N SER A 457 17.36 -13.47 29.72
CA SER A 457 18.64 -13.91 29.18
C SER A 457 18.46 -14.47 27.78
N ILE A 458 19.28 -14.03 26.83
CA ILE A 458 19.19 -14.41 25.42
C ILE A 458 20.18 -15.55 25.13
N PRO A 459 19.72 -16.71 24.65
CA PRO A 459 20.62 -17.76 24.20
C PRO A 459 21.31 -17.35 22.89
N LYS A 460 22.37 -18.07 22.50
CA LYS A 460 22.97 -17.88 21.17
C LYS A 460 21.94 -18.21 20.09
N VAL A 461 21.66 -17.24 19.22
CA VAL A 461 20.73 -17.37 18.08
C VAL A 461 21.32 -16.75 16.82
N ASP A 462 20.77 -17.13 15.67
CA ASP A 462 21.15 -16.56 14.37
C ASP A 462 20.82 -15.06 14.30
N ARG A 463 21.50 -14.35 13.41
CA ARG A 463 21.20 -12.94 13.11
C ARG A 463 19.73 -12.79 12.71
N THR A 464 19.07 -11.82 13.33
CA THR A 464 17.63 -11.56 13.14
C THR A 464 17.36 -10.06 13.26
N ALA A 465 16.25 -9.58 12.68
CA ALA A 465 15.81 -8.19 12.78
C ALA A 465 15.24 -7.85 14.17
N ALA A 466 14.60 -8.82 14.81
CA ALA A 466 14.01 -8.67 16.15
C ALA A 466 13.92 -10.03 16.86
N LEU A 467 13.89 -9.99 18.19
CA LEU A 467 13.61 -11.14 19.06
C LEU A 467 12.14 -11.07 19.52
N ALA A 468 11.37 -12.14 19.35
CA ALA A 468 9.98 -12.19 19.78
C ALA A 468 9.78 -13.25 20.87
N PHE A 469 9.13 -12.85 21.97
CA PHE A 469 8.89 -13.67 23.14
C PHE A 469 7.39 -13.82 23.37
N GLU A 470 6.96 -15.01 23.77
CA GLU A 470 5.58 -15.28 24.23
C GLU A 470 5.58 -15.60 25.72
N PHE A 471 4.60 -15.07 26.45
CA PHE A 471 4.39 -15.39 27.86
C PHE A 471 2.95 -15.13 28.29
N THR A 472 2.59 -15.61 29.48
CA THR A 472 1.33 -15.28 30.14
C THR A 472 1.56 -14.05 31.01
N ALA A 473 0.85 -12.94 30.79
CA ALA A 473 0.96 -11.75 31.64
C ALA A 473 0.27 -11.93 32.99
N GLN A 474 0.69 -11.10 33.95
CA GLN A 474 0.12 -11.01 35.30
C GLN A 474 -1.36 -10.62 35.30
#